data_AF-A0A2G5WZY1-F1
#
_entry.id   AF-A0A2G5WZY1-F1
#
_cell.length_a   1.000
_cell.length_b   1.000
_cell.length_c   1.000
_cell.angle_alpha   90.00
_cell.angle_beta   90.00
_cell.angle_gamma   90.00
#
_symmetry.space_group_name_H-M   'P 1'
#
loop_
_entity.id
_entity.type
_entity.pdbx_description
1 polymer ?
#
loop_
_entity_poly.entity_id
_entity_poly.type
_entity_poly.pdbx_seq_one_letter_code
_entity_poly.pdbx_strand_id
1 'polypeptide(L)'
;MKKVFAVILLLILTFSVAPKTQASTKVFTDVPKNHPNYTAIMYLLENKVIEPSARFGLNDKVSREEVAVMVAKATGLDGKKTKTKFKDVPSSRYSSGYINSAVNTGIINGYPDGTFKPTQKVTRGHMAAFIANAFKLTKEKDIRFKDVPKGSTAYNAVRKLAFENITSGYPDGTFKPNETLTRSHIAAFVARAMDPAFRPAPPVMVTRGIHFGMDPAQVMNVESRSPAILLSNLREGNKRLLIYRTTKYNYYTDLIYYFENNKLQFITYDFMGGEDHYHTSDEMFAMYNELNEHAQREFGVDHYSETDYETTFNSGWEKTGYVVILTVNDDNVSTAANLVYLPNSMIK
;
A
#
# COMPACT_ATOMS: atom_id res chain seq x y z
N MET A 1 -49.61 7.16 -62.71
CA MET A 1 -49.18 7.69 -61.41
C MET A 1 -48.77 6.53 -60.51
N LYS A 2 -47.65 6.71 -59.79
CA LYS A 2 -46.85 5.71 -59.07
C LYS A 2 -47.58 5.07 -57.87
N LYS A 3 -47.26 3.81 -57.56
CA LYS A 3 -47.02 3.20 -56.21
C LYS A 3 -46.95 1.66 -56.37
N VAL A 4 -45.75 1.07 -56.53
CA VAL A 4 -44.91 0.46 -55.47
C VAL A 4 -45.58 -0.75 -54.81
N PHE A 5 -45.13 -1.96 -55.15
CA PHE A 5 -45.20 -3.14 -54.28
C PHE A 5 -43.81 -3.77 -54.20
N ALA A 6 -43.29 -3.82 -52.97
CA ALA A 6 -41.96 -4.28 -52.61
C ALA A 6 -41.96 -5.80 -52.39
N VAL A 7 -40.98 -6.48 -52.97
CA VAL A 7 -40.62 -7.87 -52.65
C VAL A 7 -39.43 -7.82 -51.71
N ILE A 8 -39.64 -8.17 -50.44
CA ILE A 8 -38.58 -8.33 -49.44
C ILE A 8 -38.16 -9.81 -49.47
N LEU A 9 -36.98 -10.07 -50.03
CA LEU A 9 -36.32 -11.37 -49.95
C LEU A 9 -35.39 -11.37 -48.72
N LEU A 10 -35.79 -12.08 -47.67
CA LEU A 10 -35.07 -12.19 -46.41
C LEU A 10 -33.91 -13.20 -46.57
N LEU A 11 -32.67 -12.70 -46.67
CA LEU A 11 -31.46 -13.52 -46.69
C LEU A 11 -31.00 -13.75 -45.24
N ILE A 12 -31.38 -14.89 -44.66
CA ILE A 12 -30.90 -15.32 -43.34
C ILE A 12 -29.48 -15.85 -43.52
N LEU A 13 -28.48 -14.99 -43.28
CA LEU A 13 -27.10 -15.43 -43.06
C LEU A 13 -27.02 -16.13 -41.69
N THR A 14 -26.96 -17.46 -41.71
CA THR A 14 -26.56 -18.25 -40.56
C THR A 14 -25.07 -18.03 -40.31
N PHE A 15 -24.75 -17.08 -39.43
CA PHE A 15 -23.44 -17.04 -38.79
C PHE A 15 -23.29 -18.31 -37.95
N SER A 16 -22.62 -19.30 -38.52
CA SER A 16 -22.11 -20.46 -37.77
C SER A 16 -21.05 -19.93 -36.81
N VAL A 17 -21.46 -19.66 -35.57
CA VAL A 17 -20.52 -19.32 -34.49
C VAL A 17 -19.74 -20.59 -34.21
N ALA A 18 -18.54 -20.70 -34.78
CA ALA A 18 -17.58 -21.70 -34.34
C ALA A 18 -17.40 -21.54 -32.83
N PRO A 19 -17.43 -22.62 -32.04
CA PRO A 19 -17.15 -22.53 -30.62
C PRO A 19 -15.74 -21.96 -30.45
N LYS A 20 -15.63 -20.76 -29.87
CA LYS A 20 -14.36 -20.24 -29.38
C LYS A 20 -13.84 -21.27 -28.38
N THR A 21 -12.71 -21.88 -28.73
CA THR A 21 -11.97 -22.81 -27.88
C THR A 21 -11.83 -22.24 -26.47
N GLN A 22 -12.20 -23.08 -25.49
CA GLN A 22 -12.25 -22.75 -24.07
C GLN A 22 -10.95 -22.09 -23.58
N ALA A 23 -11.09 -20.96 -22.89
CA ALA A 23 -10.05 -20.43 -22.03
C ALA A 23 -9.69 -21.49 -20.98
N SER A 24 -8.40 -21.83 -20.91
CA SER A 24 -7.85 -22.81 -19.97
C SER A 24 -8.21 -22.45 -18.53
N THR A 25 -9.03 -23.30 -17.93
CA THR A 25 -9.45 -23.27 -16.53
C THR A 25 -8.34 -23.81 -15.63
N LYS A 26 -7.90 -23.01 -14.66
CA LYS A 26 -6.80 -23.23 -13.69
C LYS A 26 -5.39 -23.29 -14.30
N VAL A 27 -4.73 -22.14 -14.43
CA VAL A 27 -3.33 -22.10 -14.88
C VAL A 27 -2.37 -22.60 -13.80
N PHE A 28 -2.47 -22.11 -12.57
CA PHE A 28 -1.62 -22.56 -11.45
C PHE A 28 -2.48 -23.20 -10.35
N THR A 29 -2.15 -24.43 -9.97
CA THR A 29 -2.89 -25.18 -8.93
C THR A 29 -2.61 -24.68 -7.51
N ASP A 30 -1.47 -24.02 -7.30
CA ASP A 30 -0.96 -23.56 -6.02
C ASP A 30 -1.09 -22.04 -5.82
N VAL A 31 -1.91 -21.35 -6.63
CA VAL A 31 -2.21 -19.92 -6.47
C VAL A 31 -3.69 -19.72 -6.13
N PRO A 32 -4.06 -19.60 -4.83
CA PRO A 32 -5.44 -19.36 -4.42
C PRO A 32 -5.98 -18.03 -4.98
N LYS A 33 -7.24 -17.99 -5.42
CA LYS A 33 -7.87 -16.75 -5.94
C LYS A 33 -7.91 -15.61 -4.93
N ASN A 34 -7.96 -15.93 -3.64
CA ASN A 34 -7.94 -14.97 -2.53
C ASN A 34 -6.52 -14.59 -2.08
N HIS A 35 -5.47 -15.13 -2.71
CA HIS A 35 -4.10 -14.73 -2.40
C HIS A 35 -3.89 -13.25 -2.79
N PRO A 36 -3.25 -12.41 -1.94
CA PRO A 36 -3.13 -10.97 -2.17
C PRO A 36 -2.41 -10.60 -3.48
N ASN A 37 -1.55 -11.48 -3.99
CA ASN A 37 -0.83 -11.29 -5.25
C ASN A 37 -1.42 -12.09 -6.43
N TYR A 38 -2.63 -12.67 -6.30
CA TYR A 38 -3.24 -13.47 -7.38
C TYR A 38 -3.36 -12.68 -8.68
N THR A 39 -3.93 -11.48 -8.62
CA THR A 39 -4.13 -10.62 -9.80
C THR A 39 -2.80 -10.20 -10.43
N ALA A 40 -1.80 -9.85 -9.62
CA ALA A 40 -0.46 -9.54 -10.10
C ALA A 40 0.18 -10.74 -10.83
N ILE A 41 0.03 -11.95 -10.30
CA ILE A 41 0.55 -13.17 -10.94
C ILE A 41 -0.15 -13.42 -12.28
N MET A 42 -1.47 -13.31 -12.34
CA MET A 42 -2.22 -13.50 -13.58
C MET A 42 -1.89 -12.42 -14.62
N TYR A 43 -1.71 -11.17 -14.19
CA TYR A 43 -1.25 -10.08 -15.07
C TYR A 43 0.12 -10.39 -15.70
N LEU A 44 1.07 -10.88 -14.91
CA LEU A 44 2.38 -11.27 -15.45
C LEU A 44 2.30 -12.44 -16.43
N LEU A 45 1.37 -13.37 -16.21
CA LEU A 45 1.13 -14.48 -17.13
C LEU A 45 0.55 -13.99 -18.46
N GLU A 46 -0.48 -13.13 -18.40
CA GLU A 46 -1.13 -12.53 -19.58
C GLU A 46 -0.14 -11.73 -20.41
N ASN A 47 0.79 -11.02 -19.76
CA ASN A 47 1.86 -10.25 -20.39
C ASN A 47 3.10 -11.10 -20.75
N LYS A 48 3.02 -12.44 -20.64
CA LYS A 48 4.10 -13.39 -21.00
C LYS A 48 5.42 -13.16 -20.26
N VAL A 49 5.35 -12.54 -19.08
CA VAL A 49 6.49 -12.35 -18.17
C VAL A 49 6.77 -13.63 -17.39
N ILE A 50 5.73 -14.39 -17.07
CA ILE A 50 5.83 -15.76 -16.54
C ILE A 50 5.15 -16.74 -17.51
N GLU A 51 5.62 -17.98 -17.49
CA GLU A 51 5.07 -19.05 -18.34
C GLU A 51 3.95 -19.81 -17.63
N PRO A 52 2.97 -20.36 -18.36
CA PRO A 52 2.01 -21.29 -17.79
C PRO A 52 2.68 -22.59 -17.35
N SER A 53 2.33 -23.08 -16.16
CA SER A 53 2.81 -24.36 -15.61
C SER A 53 1.84 -24.88 -14.55
N ALA A 54 1.84 -26.18 -14.25
CA ALA A 54 0.92 -26.75 -13.25
C ALA A 54 1.04 -26.09 -11.86
N ARG A 55 2.24 -25.66 -11.49
CA ARG A 55 2.55 -24.94 -10.25
C ARG A 55 3.32 -23.67 -10.54
N PHE A 56 3.00 -22.60 -9.82
CA PHE A 56 3.73 -21.35 -9.82
C PHE A 56 4.92 -21.39 -8.85
N GLY A 57 4.78 -22.01 -7.68
CA GLY A 57 5.78 -21.97 -6.62
C GLY A 57 5.72 -20.68 -5.79
N LEU A 58 4.52 -20.31 -5.30
CA LEU A 58 4.26 -19.04 -4.57
C LEU A 58 5.34 -18.69 -3.52
N ASN A 59 5.73 -19.68 -2.73
CA ASN A 59 6.60 -19.50 -1.56
C ASN A 59 8.08 -19.83 -1.85
N ASP A 60 8.40 -20.24 -3.08
CA ASP A 60 9.74 -20.66 -3.44
C ASP A 60 10.68 -19.46 -3.43
N LYS A 61 11.88 -19.64 -2.85
CA LYS A 61 12.93 -18.62 -2.92
C LYS A 61 13.51 -18.58 -4.33
N VAL A 62 13.50 -17.41 -4.94
CA VAL A 62 13.86 -17.24 -6.35
C VAL A 62 15.36 -16.99 -6.52
N SER A 63 15.94 -17.65 -7.52
CA SER A 63 17.34 -17.47 -7.92
C SER A 63 17.56 -16.20 -8.74
N ARG A 64 18.81 -15.76 -8.83
CA ARG A 64 19.20 -14.55 -9.57
C ARG A 64 18.90 -14.65 -11.06
N GLU A 65 19.06 -15.82 -11.66
CA GLU A 65 18.71 -16.02 -13.07
C GLU A 65 17.20 -15.96 -13.32
N GLU A 66 16.38 -16.50 -12.41
CA GLU A 66 14.92 -16.45 -12.54
C GLU A 66 14.41 -15.00 -12.44
N VAL A 67 14.97 -14.21 -11.52
CA VAL A 67 14.65 -12.78 -11.44
C VAL A 67 15.14 -12.04 -12.69
N ALA A 68 16.34 -12.35 -13.20
CA ALA A 68 16.85 -11.77 -14.43
C ALA A 68 15.94 -12.05 -15.62
N VAL A 69 15.45 -13.29 -15.77
CA VAL A 69 14.48 -13.67 -16.80
C VAL A 69 13.18 -12.87 -16.64
N MET A 70 12.61 -12.81 -15.43
CA MET A 70 11.34 -12.12 -15.19
C MET A 70 11.44 -10.62 -15.50
N VAL A 71 12.49 -9.95 -15.03
CA VAL A 71 12.71 -8.52 -15.27
C VAL A 71 13.01 -8.26 -16.75
N ALA A 72 13.86 -9.08 -17.39
CA ALA A 72 14.18 -8.93 -18.80
C ALA A 72 12.92 -9.05 -19.68
N LYS A 73 12.07 -10.06 -19.42
CA LYS A 73 10.77 -10.22 -20.10
C LYS A 73 9.84 -9.04 -19.85
N ALA A 74 9.74 -8.58 -18.60
CA ALA A 74 8.92 -7.41 -18.23
C ALA A 74 9.34 -6.13 -18.97
N THR A 75 10.62 -6.02 -19.36
CA THR A 75 11.16 -4.91 -20.16
C THR A 75 11.28 -5.20 -21.66
N GLY A 76 10.76 -6.34 -22.14
CA GLY A 76 10.77 -6.70 -23.56
C GLY A 76 12.16 -7.06 -24.13
N LEU A 77 13.12 -7.44 -23.28
CA LEU A 77 14.45 -7.82 -23.75
C LEU A 77 14.47 -9.23 -24.38
N ASP A 78 15.30 -9.39 -25.41
CA ASP A 78 15.50 -10.67 -26.09
C ASP A 78 16.14 -11.71 -25.17
N GLY A 79 15.57 -12.92 -25.21
CA GLY A 79 16.00 -14.10 -24.49
C GLY A 79 16.75 -15.12 -25.32
N LYS A 80 17.01 -14.86 -26.61
CA LYS A 80 17.72 -15.77 -27.49
C LYS A 80 19.04 -16.20 -26.87
N LYS A 81 19.20 -17.50 -26.66
CA LYS A 81 20.40 -18.10 -26.07
C LYS A 81 21.65 -17.59 -26.78
N THR A 82 22.63 -17.14 -26.00
CA THR A 82 23.85 -16.53 -26.54
C THR A 82 25.05 -16.81 -25.64
N LYS A 83 26.25 -16.67 -26.20
CA LYS A 83 27.48 -16.73 -25.40
C LYS A 83 27.53 -15.50 -24.50
N THR A 84 27.71 -15.73 -23.21
CA THR A 84 27.85 -14.66 -22.22
C THR A 84 29.33 -14.43 -21.89
N LYS A 85 29.63 -13.30 -21.23
CA LYS A 85 30.96 -13.04 -20.67
C LYS A 85 31.23 -13.79 -19.35
N PHE A 86 30.23 -14.47 -18.80
CA PHE A 86 30.33 -15.09 -17.48
C PHE A 86 30.74 -16.56 -17.58
N LYS A 87 31.70 -16.95 -16.73
CA LYS A 87 32.25 -18.32 -16.71
C LYS A 87 31.21 -19.37 -16.27
N ASP A 88 30.21 -18.96 -15.50
CA ASP A 88 29.16 -19.81 -14.92
C ASP A 88 27.80 -19.72 -15.63
N VAL A 89 27.75 -19.03 -16.78
CA VAL A 89 26.55 -18.91 -17.62
C VAL A 89 26.89 -19.36 -19.05
N PRO A 90 26.91 -20.69 -19.32
CA PRO A 90 27.15 -21.21 -20.65
C PRO A 90 26.01 -20.86 -21.61
N SER A 91 26.30 -20.79 -22.92
CA SER A 91 25.30 -20.42 -23.94
C SER A 91 24.09 -21.35 -23.97
N SER A 92 24.26 -22.63 -23.60
CA SER A 92 23.18 -23.63 -23.54
C SER A 92 22.16 -23.38 -22.42
N ARG A 93 22.53 -22.64 -21.36
CA ARG A 93 21.64 -22.31 -20.24
C ARG A 93 20.42 -21.51 -20.73
N TYR A 94 19.23 -21.86 -20.24
CA TYR A 94 17.98 -21.24 -20.68
C TYR A 94 17.95 -19.72 -20.45
N SER A 95 18.62 -19.24 -19.41
CA SER A 95 18.68 -17.84 -19.01
C SER A 95 19.83 -17.06 -19.69
N SER A 96 20.67 -17.68 -20.52
CA SER A 96 21.88 -17.05 -21.06
C SER A 96 21.60 -15.78 -21.87
N GLY A 97 20.58 -15.80 -22.74
CA GLY A 97 20.13 -14.66 -23.52
C GLY A 97 19.62 -13.52 -22.63
N TYR A 98 18.69 -13.83 -21.73
CA TYR A 98 18.11 -12.84 -20.81
C TYR A 98 19.16 -12.21 -19.88
N ILE A 99 20.08 -13.01 -19.33
CA ILE A 99 21.18 -12.52 -18.49
C ILE A 99 22.07 -11.58 -19.29
N ASN A 100 22.46 -11.98 -20.50
CA ASN A 100 23.31 -11.17 -21.36
C ASN A 100 22.65 -9.83 -21.72
N SER A 101 21.38 -9.86 -22.12
CA SER A 101 20.60 -8.65 -22.45
C SER A 101 20.41 -7.73 -21.25
N ALA A 102 20.07 -8.27 -20.07
CA ALA A 102 19.89 -7.48 -18.84
C ALA A 102 21.21 -6.86 -18.35
N VAL A 103 22.34 -7.51 -18.59
CA VAL A 103 23.67 -6.97 -18.25
C VAL A 103 24.10 -5.88 -19.22
N ASN A 104 23.90 -6.08 -20.52
CA ASN A 104 24.27 -5.09 -21.53
C ASN A 104 23.44 -3.80 -21.42
N THR A 105 22.21 -3.89 -20.93
CA THR A 105 21.33 -2.74 -20.66
C THR A 105 21.50 -2.14 -19.26
N GLY A 106 22.40 -2.68 -18.44
CA GLY A 106 22.70 -2.15 -17.10
C GLY A 106 21.64 -2.44 -16.04
N ILE A 107 20.70 -3.35 -16.31
CA ILE A 107 19.66 -3.74 -15.33
C ILE A 107 20.28 -4.52 -14.18
N ILE A 108 21.13 -5.49 -14.52
CA ILE A 108 21.78 -6.40 -13.57
C ILE A 108 23.27 -6.45 -13.88
N ASN A 109 24.12 -6.51 -12.85
CA ASN A 109 25.55 -6.68 -13.01
C ASN A 109 25.99 -8.10 -12.62
N GLY A 110 27.12 -8.56 -13.16
CA GLY A 110 27.83 -9.71 -12.61
C GLY A 110 28.83 -9.31 -11.54
N TYR A 111 29.63 -10.27 -11.10
CA TYR A 111 30.64 -10.09 -10.07
C TYR A 111 32.03 -9.82 -10.68
N PRO A 112 32.95 -9.15 -9.94
CA PRO A 112 34.30 -8.86 -10.42
C PRO A 112 35.13 -10.10 -10.78
N ASP A 113 34.78 -11.27 -10.22
CA ASP A 113 35.41 -12.56 -10.50
C ASP A 113 35.05 -13.15 -11.89
N GLY A 114 34.19 -12.45 -12.65
CA GLY A 114 33.72 -12.86 -13.97
C GLY A 114 32.58 -13.87 -13.92
N THR A 115 31.87 -13.97 -12.79
CA THR A 115 30.68 -14.82 -12.62
C THR A 115 29.38 -14.02 -12.54
N PHE A 116 28.24 -14.68 -12.77
CA PHE A 116 26.91 -14.11 -12.55
C PHE A 116 26.22 -14.66 -11.30
N LYS A 117 26.58 -15.87 -10.86
CA LYS A 117 25.97 -16.64 -9.77
C LYS A 117 24.48 -16.89 -10.01
N PRO A 118 24.10 -17.59 -11.10
CA PRO A 118 22.71 -17.71 -11.54
C PRO A 118 21.79 -18.32 -10.48
N THR A 119 22.28 -19.29 -9.70
CA THR A 119 21.48 -20.02 -8.70
C THR A 119 21.40 -19.31 -7.34
N GLN A 120 22.18 -18.24 -7.13
CA GLN A 120 22.19 -17.50 -5.87
C GLN A 120 20.82 -16.88 -5.61
N LYS A 121 20.34 -16.96 -4.37
CA LYS A 121 19.04 -16.35 -4.00
C LYS A 121 19.12 -14.83 -3.97
N VAL A 122 18.05 -14.19 -4.44
CA VAL A 122 17.96 -12.72 -4.52
C VAL A 122 17.38 -12.17 -3.23
N THR A 123 18.04 -11.17 -2.69
CA THR A 123 17.53 -10.40 -1.55
C THR A 123 16.60 -9.29 -2.01
N ARG A 124 15.78 -8.78 -1.11
CA ARG A 124 14.84 -7.68 -1.39
C ARG A 124 15.54 -6.40 -1.86
N GLY A 125 16.74 -6.11 -1.34
CA GLY A 125 17.60 -5.01 -1.80
C GLY A 125 18.10 -5.19 -3.23
N HIS A 126 18.52 -6.41 -3.59
CA HIS A 126 18.88 -6.73 -4.98
C HIS A 126 17.69 -6.56 -5.92
N MET A 127 16.50 -7.02 -5.52
CA MET A 127 15.29 -6.84 -6.33
C MET A 127 14.97 -5.36 -6.55
N ALA A 128 15.10 -4.53 -5.52
CA ALA A 128 14.90 -3.09 -5.62
C ALA A 128 15.85 -2.47 -6.66
N ALA A 129 17.13 -2.83 -6.63
CA ALA A 129 18.11 -2.35 -7.60
C ALA A 129 17.74 -2.77 -9.04
N PHE A 130 17.33 -4.02 -9.24
CA PHE A 130 16.96 -4.51 -10.57
C PHE A 130 15.74 -3.79 -11.12
N ILE A 131 14.68 -3.60 -10.32
CA ILE A 131 13.50 -2.83 -10.74
C ILE A 131 13.85 -1.38 -11.03
N ALA A 132 14.62 -0.73 -10.16
CA ALA A 132 15.00 0.67 -10.33
C ALA A 132 15.76 0.88 -11.66
N ASN A 133 16.67 -0.04 -11.99
CA ASN A 133 17.44 0.04 -13.22
C ASN A 133 16.59 -0.35 -14.45
N ALA A 134 15.82 -1.43 -14.37
CA ALA A 134 14.97 -1.94 -15.45
C ALA A 134 13.98 -0.90 -15.95
N PHE A 135 13.30 -0.23 -15.02
CA PHE A 135 12.29 0.78 -15.33
C PHE A 135 12.85 2.20 -15.34
N LYS A 136 14.19 2.35 -15.28
CA LYS A 136 14.92 3.63 -15.34
C LYS A 136 14.36 4.67 -14.38
N LEU A 137 14.09 4.27 -13.14
CA LEU A 137 13.54 5.15 -12.12
C LEU A 137 14.57 6.22 -11.73
N THR A 138 14.18 7.49 -11.78
CA THR A 138 15.08 8.64 -11.55
C THR A 138 14.73 9.46 -10.32
N LYS A 139 13.45 9.55 -9.96
CA LYS A 139 12.98 10.34 -8.82
C LYS A 139 13.11 9.57 -7.51
N GLU A 140 13.33 10.30 -6.42
CA GLU A 140 13.54 9.75 -5.09
C GLU A 140 12.71 10.50 -4.05
N LYS A 141 12.16 9.78 -3.07
CA LYS A 141 11.47 10.35 -1.91
C LYS A 141 12.43 10.40 -0.73
N ASP A 142 12.43 11.46 0.07
CA ASP A 142 13.10 11.46 1.38
C ASP A 142 12.29 10.64 2.39
N ILE A 143 12.23 9.33 2.12
CA ILE A 143 11.69 8.33 3.02
C ILE A 143 12.86 7.53 3.59
N ARG A 144 12.86 7.35 4.91
CA ARG A 144 13.92 6.66 5.63
C ARG A 144 13.38 5.37 6.22
N PHE A 145 13.91 4.25 5.73
CA PHE A 145 13.73 2.96 6.39
C PHE A 145 14.84 2.78 7.43
N LYS A 146 14.48 2.31 8.63
CA LYS A 146 15.40 2.18 9.78
C LYS A 146 16.65 1.35 9.45
N ASP A 147 16.49 0.35 8.58
CA ASP A 147 17.50 -0.63 8.18
C ASP A 147 18.10 -0.38 6.79
N VAL A 148 17.84 0.79 6.19
CA VAL A 148 18.46 1.23 4.93
C VAL A 148 19.08 2.62 5.12
N PRO A 149 20.21 2.72 5.86
CA PRO A 149 20.94 3.98 6.01
C PRO A 149 21.58 4.45 4.70
N LYS A 150 22.00 5.71 4.61
CA LYS A 150 22.59 6.35 3.40
C LYS A 150 23.78 5.58 2.79
N GLY A 151 24.54 4.84 3.61
CA GLY A 151 25.66 4.01 3.15
C GLY A 151 25.26 2.61 2.65
N SER A 152 23.99 2.22 2.75
CA SER A 152 23.51 0.92 2.26
C SER A 152 23.54 0.87 0.74
N THR A 153 23.97 -0.27 0.19
CA THR A 153 23.93 -0.52 -1.26
C THR A 153 22.51 -0.50 -1.84
N ALA A 154 21.49 -0.71 -1.00
CA ALA A 154 20.09 -0.63 -1.38
C ALA A 154 19.50 0.79 -1.31
N TYR A 155 20.21 1.76 -0.73
CA TYR A 155 19.67 3.07 -0.35
C TYR A 155 18.95 3.80 -1.49
N ASN A 156 19.66 4.09 -2.58
CA ASN A 156 19.09 4.83 -3.70
C ASN A 156 17.94 4.06 -4.37
N ALA A 157 18.13 2.74 -4.60
CA ALA A 157 17.12 1.93 -5.26
C ALA A 157 15.81 1.87 -4.47
N VAL A 158 15.89 1.72 -3.14
CA VAL A 158 14.72 1.66 -2.27
C VAL A 158 13.96 3.00 -2.26
N ARG A 159 14.68 4.13 -2.23
CA ARG A 159 14.05 5.47 -2.31
C ARG A 159 13.34 5.72 -3.64
N LYS A 160 13.88 5.22 -4.74
CA LYS A 160 13.25 5.27 -6.07
C LYS A 160 11.97 4.45 -6.11
N LEU A 161 12.02 3.21 -5.63
CA LEU A 161 10.82 2.36 -5.56
C LEU A 161 9.75 2.96 -4.64
N ALA A 162 10.14 3.57 -3.54
CA ALA A 162 9.21 4.21 -2.62
C ALA A 162 8.61 5.51 -3.18
N PHE A 163 9.38 6.29 -3.96
CA PHE A 163 8.84 7.45 -4.69
C PHE A 163 7.72 7.03 -5.65
N GLU A 164 7.95 5.94 -6.39
CA GLU A 164 6.98 5.40 -7.34
C GLU A 164 5.86 4.58 -6.69
N ASN A 165 5.82 4.45 -5.35
CA ASN A 165 4.89 3.56 -4.63
C ASN A 165 4.95 2.08 -5.06
N ILE A 166 6.08 1.62 -5.59
CA ILE A 166 6.31 0.19 -5.86
C ILE A 166 6.50 -0.58 -4.53
N THR A 167 6.97 0.12 -3.49
CA THR A 167 7.11 -0.42 -2.14
C THR A 167 6.72 0.61 -1.07
N SER A 168 6.10 0.13 0.01
CA SER A 168 5.81 0.90 1.21
C SER A 168 6.68 0.48 2.41
N GLY A 169 7.54 -0.53 2.25
CA GLY A 169 8.24 -1.18 3.36
C GLY A 169 7.31 -2.00 4.26
N TYR A 170 7.74 -2.21 5.49
CA TYR A 170 6.99 -2.93 6.52
C TYR A 170 6.38 -1.96 7.54
N PRO A 171 5.31 -2.37 8.23
CA PRO A 171 4.72 -1.58 9.31
C PRO A 171 5.64 -1.34 10.50
N ASP A 172 6.87 -1.84 10.58
CA ASP A 172 7.82 -1.51 11.65
C ASP A 172 8.78 -0.36 11.25
N GLY A 173 8.60 0.18 10.03
CA GLY A 173 9.47 1.19 9.42
C GLY A 173 10.74 0.63 8.77
N THR A 174 10.81 -0.69 8.55
CA THR A 174 11.94 -1.36 7.87
C THR A 174 11.63 -1.65 6.39
N PHE A 175 12.68 -1.89 5.61
CA PHE A 175 12.58 -2.41 4.24
C PHE A 175 13.00 -3.87 4.12
N LYS A 176 13.86 -4.35 5.03
CA LYS A 176 14.48 -5.68 5.09
C LYS A 176 15.34 -6.02 3.87
N PRO A 177 16.36 -5.21 3.54
CA PRO A 177 17.11 -5.33 2.27
C PRO A 177 17.87 -6.66 2.12
N ASN A 178 18.19 -7.33 3.23
CA ASN A 178 18.96 -8.59 3.24
C ASN A 178 18.07 -9.84 3.23
N GLU A 179 16.75 -9.70 3.39
CA GLU A 179 15.84 -10.85 3.36
C GLU A 179 15.65 -11.37 1.93
N THR A 180 15.59 -12.69 1.79
CA THR A 180 15.29 -13.33 0.49
C THR A 180 13.80 -13.33 0.19
N LEU A 181 13.46 -13.04 -1.06
CA LEU A 181 12.07 -12.96 -1.50
C LEU A 181 11.53 -14.30 -2.00
N THR A 182 10.23 -14.51 -1.82
CA THR A 182 9.50 -15.60 -2.47
C THR A 182 9.11 -15.20 -3.89
N ARG A 183 8.74 -16.17 -4.72
CA ARG A 183 8.28 -15.92 -6.09
C ARG A 183 7.06 -15.01 -6.16
N SER A 184 6.13 -15.15 -5.21
CA SER A 184 4.98 -14.27 -5.09
C SER A 184 5.34 -12.82 -4.76
N HIS A 185 6.38 -12.59 -3.96
CA HIS A 185 6.87 -11.24 -3.69
C HIS A 185 7.51 -10.64 -4.95
N ILE A 186 8.36 -11.39 -5.65
CA ILE A 186 8.99 -10.93 -6.90
C ILE A 186 7.92 -10.56 -7.92
N ALA A 187 6.90 -11.40 -8.11
CA ALA A 187 5.78 -11.12 -9.00
C ALA A 187 5.06 -9.80 -8.66
N ALA A 188 4.79 -9.56 -7.37
CA ALA A 188 4.17 -8.30 -6.94
C ALA A 188 5.06 -7.08 -7.27
N PHE A 189 6.38 -7.16 -7.03
CA PHE A 189 7.30 -6.07 -7.38
C PHE A 189 7.35 -5.79 -8.88
N VAL A 190 7.40 -6.83 -9.71
CA VAL A 190 7.44 -6.68 -11.17
C VAL A 190 6.13 -6.12 -11.70
N ALA A 191 4.97 -6.63 -11.25
CA ALA A 191 3.67 -6.11 -11.66
C ALA A 191 3.49 -4.63 -11.30
N ARG A 192 3.89 -4.23 -10.08
CA ARG A 192 3.87 -2.81 -9.62
C ARG A 192 4.75 -1.89 -10.44
N ALA A 193 5.87 -2.41 -10.92
CA ALA A 193 6.79 -1.66 -11.76
C ALA A 193 6.25 -1.51 -13.20
N MET A 194 5.60 -2.56 -13.72
CA MET A 194 4.98 -2.56 -15.04
C MET A 194 3.72 -1.70 -15.12
N ASP A 195 2.88 -1.72 -14.08
CA ASP A 195 1.58 -1.06 -14.10
C ASP A 195 1.25 -0.42 -12.74
N PRO A 196 0.99 0.90 -12.71
CA PRO A 196 0.59 1.62 -11.51
C PRO A 196 -0.64 1.06 -10.79
N ALA A 197 -1.55 0.36 -11.47
CA ALA A 197 -2.75 -0.23 -10.86
C ALA A 197 -2.44 -1.27 -9.79
N PHE A 198 -1.24 -1.88 -9.80
CA PHE A 198 -0.82 -2.85 -8.78
C PHE A 198 -0.10 -2.21 -7.58
N ARG A 199 0.24 -0.92 -7.67
CA ARG A 199 0.96 -0.20 -6.61
C ARG A 199 0.05 -0.07 -5.39
N PRO A 200 0.51 -0.39 -4.17
CA PRO A 200 -0.26 -0.10 -2.97
C PRO A 200 -0.59 1.39 -2.94
N ALA A 201 -1.84 1.71 -2.60
CA ALA A 201 -2.20 3.08 -2.29
C ALA A 201 -1.25 3.58 -1.19
N PRO A 202 -0.71 4.81 -1.30
CA PRO A 202 -0.01 5.43 -0.20
C PRO A 202 -0.90 5.35 1.05
N PRO A 203 -0.34 5.03 2.24
CA PRO A 203 -1.13 5.11 3.45
C PRO A 203 -1.69 6.53 3.56
N VAL A 204 -2.99 6.65 3.77
CA VAL A 204 -3.60 7.95 3.96
C VAL A 204 -3.20 8.46 5.33
N MET A 205 -2.50 9.58 5.33
CA MET A 205 -2.04 10.23 6.55
C MET A 205 -3.22 10.87 7.26
N VAL A 206 -3.34 10.58 8.55
CA VAL A 206 -4.40 11.10 9.42
C VAL A 206 -3.93 12.40 10.07
N THR A 207 -2.75 12.40 10.68
CA THR A 207 -2.15 13.59 11.29
C THR A 207 -0.65 13.39 11.53
N ARG A 208 0.18 14.43 11.37
CA ARG A 208 1.60 14.48 11.79
C ARG A 208 2.47 13.24 11.46
N GLY A 209 2.23 12.56 10.33
CA GLY A 209 3.00 11.34 10.02
C GLY A 209 2.38 10.03 10.51
N ILE A 210 1.21 10.09 11.13
CA ILE A 210 0.44 8.96 11.63
C ILE A 210 -0.61 8.54 10.61
N HIS A 211 -0.77 7.23 10.44
CA HIS A 211 -1.82 6.61 9.65
C HIS A 211 -2.34 5.36 10.36
N PHE A 212 -3.57 4.93 10.04
CA PHE A 212 -4.12 3.69 10.59
C PHE A 212 -3.22 2.49 10.27
N GLY A 213 -3.23 1.50 11.16
CA GLY A 213 -2.39 0.31 11.07
C GLY A 213 -0.96 0.46 11.58
N MET A 214 -0.52 1.67 11.97
CA MET A 214 0.76 1.84 12.67
C MET A 214 0.79 1.07 13.98
N ASP A 215 1.94 0.53 14.36
CA ASP A 215 2.12 -0.08 15.68
C ASP A 215 2.37 0.98 16.78
N PRO A 216 2.21 0.64 18.08
CA PRO A 216 2.43 1.59 19.17
C PRO A 216 3.83 2.21 19.19
N ALA A 217 4.88 1.47 18.80
CA ALA A 217 6.25 1.98 18.80
C ALA A 217 6.48 3.01 17.69
N GLN A 218 5.83 2.84 16.54
CA GLN A 218 5.83 3.84 15.49
C GLN A 218 5.15 5.13 15.92
N VAL A 219 3.96 5.03 16.54
CA VAL A 219 3.22 6.19 17.04
C VAL A 219 4.03 6.92 18.12
N MET A 220 4.60 6.19 19.09
CA MET A 220 5.49 6.78 20.11
C MET A 220 6.71 7.50 19.50
N ASN A 221 7.30 6.97 18.43
CA ASN A 221 8.42 7.63 17.75
C ASN A 221 8.02 8.87 16.94
N VAL A 222 6.77 8.94 16.46
CA VAL A 222 6.24 10.15 15.85
C VAL A 222 6.00 11.21 16.93
N GLU A 223 5.32 10.83 18.00
CA GLU A 223 4.96 11.75 19.09
C GLU A 223 6.16 12.19 19.93
N SER A 224 7.26 11.42 19.99
CA SER A 224 8.50 11.87 20.64
C SER A 224 9.17 13.08 19.97
N ARG A 225 8.69 13.48 18.78
CA ARG A 225 9.13 14.65 18.02
C ARG A 225 8.08 15.76 18.00
N SER A 226 6.97 15.56 18.71
CA SER A 226 5.88 16.52 18.86
C SER A 226 5.93 17.14 20.26
N PRO A 227 5.17 18.22 20.52
CA PRO A 227 5.04 18.78 21.87
C PRO A 227 4.12 17.95 22.79
N ALA A 228 3.56 16.83 22.32
CA ALA A 228 2.64 16.03 23.10
C ALA A 228 3.36 15.23 24.21
N ILE A 229 2.75 15.17 25.40
CA ILE A 229 3.32 14.54 26.60
C ILE A 229 2.57 13.24 26.89
N LEU A 230 3.25 12.09 26.89
CA LEU A 230 2.61 10.81 27.22
C LEU A 230 2.12 10.81 28.68
N LEU A 231 0.81 10.66 28.87
CA LEU A 231 0.17 10.52 30.18
C LEU A 231 0.06 9.05 30.58
N SER A 232 -0.47 8.23 29.67
CA SER A 232 -0.82 6.84 29.97
C SER A 232 -0.53 5.91 28.80
N ASN A 233 -0.16 4.68 29.15
CA ASN A 233 0.06 3.60 28.20
C ASN A 233 -0.60 2.33 28.77
N LEU A 234 -1.90 2.20 28.52
CA LEU A 234 -2.75 1.18 29.09
C LEU A 234 -2.83 -0.02 28.15
N ARG A 235 -2.86 -1.23 28.70
CA ARG A 235 -2.95 -2.46 27.91
C ARG A 235 -3.90 -3.45 28.57
N GLU A 236 -4.82 -3.99 27.78
CA GLU A 236 -5.76 -5.02 28.20
C GLU A 236 -5.90 -6.06 27.07
N GLY A 237 -5.36 -7.26 27.27
CA GLY A 237 -5.34 -8.30 26.24
C GLY A 237 -4.66 -7.85 24.94
N ASN A 238 -5.42 -7.87 23.84
CA ASN A 238 -4.99 -7.43 22.50
C ASN A 238 -5.22 -5.93 22.24
N LYS A 239 -5.84 -5.22 23.20
CA LYS A 239 -6.12 -3.78 23.13
C LYS A 239 -5.05 -2.97 23.86
N ARG A 240 -4.79 -1.77 23.35
CA ARG A 240 -3.85 -0.82 23.98
C ARG A 240 -4.30 0.61 23.72
N LEU A 241 -4.11 1.48 24.71
CA LEU A 241 -4.29 2.91 24.61
C LEU A 241 -2.96 3.61 24.86
N LEU A 242 -2.61 4.56 24.00
CA LEU A 242 -1.62 5.59 24.32
C LEU A 242 -2.36 6.91 24.46
N ILE A 243 -2.25 7.56 25.62
CA ILE A 243 -2.91 8.82 25.91
C ILE A 243 -1.82 9.87 26.10
N TYR A 244 -1.87 10.94 25.31
CA TYR A 244 -0.95 12.07 25.38
C TYR A 244 -1.70 13.34 25.70
N ARG A 245 -1.13 14.23 26.49
CA ARG A 245 -1.58 15.62 26.60
C ARG A 245 -1.00 16.46 25.49
N THR A 246 -1.82 17.21 24.79
CA THR A 246 -1.41 18.15 23.72
C THR A 246 -2.31 19.38 23.73
N THR A 247 -2.04 20.32 22.83
CA THR A 247 -2.99 21.38 22.46
C THR A 247 -3.55 21.10 21.07
N LYS A 248 -4.87 21.25 20.89
CA LYS A 248 -5.53 21.31 19.58
C LYS A 248 -6.66 22.34 19.63
N TYR A 249 -6.77 23.18 18.59
CA TYR A 249 -7.78 24.24 18.53
C TYR A 249 -7.78 25.18 19.75
N ASN A 250 -6.60 25.41 20.34
CA ASN A 250 -6.40 26.17 21.58
C ASN A 250 -6.93 25.51 22.87
N TYR A 251 -7.46 24.29 22.80
CA TYR A 251 -7.82 23.49 23.96
C TYR A 251 -6.64 22.65 24.43
N TYR A 252 -6.51 22.47 25.74
CA TYR A 252 -5.78 21.34 26.29
C TYR A 252 -6.58 20.08 26.02
N THR A 253 -5.94 19.07 25.47
CA THR A 253 -6.65 17.94 24.88
C THR A 253 -5.88 16.67 25.17
N ASP A 254 -6.60 15.63 25.57
CA ASP A 254 -6.05 14.30 25.67
C ASP A 254 -6.20 13.62 24.30
N LEU A 255 -5.05 13.39 23.67
CA LEU A 255 -4.89 12.72 22.39
C LEU A 255 -4.71 11.22 22.63
N ILE A 256 -5.73 10.46 22.23
CA ILE A 256 -5.86 9.04 22.49
C ILE A 256 -5.65 8.27 21.19
N TYR A 257 -4.72 7.32 21.22
CA TYR A 257 -4.51 6.34 20.17
C TYR A 257 -5.00 4.97 20.65
N TYR A 258 -6.01 4.43 19.99
CA TYR A 258 -6.51 3.08 20.28
C TYR A 258 -5.92 2.06 19.31
N PHE A 259 -5.33 1.01 19.87
CA PHE A 259 -4.76 -0.10 19.13
C PHE A 259 -5.49 -1.38 19.45
N GLU A 260 -5.65 -2.20 18.42
CA GLU A 260 -6.09 -3.58 18.55
C GLU A 260 -5.17 -4.47 17.72
N ASN A 261 -4.77 -5.62 18.28
CA ASN A 261 -3.82 -6.53 17.64
C ASN A 261 -2.53 -5.81 17.20
N ASN A 262 -2.06 -4.88 18.04
CA ASN A 262 -0.87 -4.05 17.82
C ASN A 262 -0.93 -3.15 16.57
N LYS A 263 -2.13 -2.78 16.13
CA LYS A 263 -2.36 -1.87 14.99
C LYS A 263 -3.27 -0.74 15.42
N LEU A 264 -2.90 0.49 15.07
CA LEU A 264 -3.70 1.69 15.31
C LEU A 264 -5.02 1.58 14.55
N GLN A 265 -6.11 1.66 15.29
CA GLN A 265 -7.46 1.50 14.77
C GLN A 265 -8.14 2.85 14.58
N PHE A 266 -8.10 3.71 15.59
CA PHE A 266 -8.64 5.06 15.54
C PHE A 266 -7.86 6.03 16.45
N ILE A 267 -8.09 7.32 16.23
CA ILE A 267 -7.47 8.41 16.98
C ILE A 267 -8.59 9.32 17.50
N THR A 268 -8.52 9.69 18.77
CA THR A 268 -9.47 10.63 19.39
C THR A 268 -8.71 11.79 19.99
N TYR A 269 -9.19 13.00 19.73
CA TYR A 269 -8.87 14.17 20.54
C TYR A 269 -10.06 14.39 21.48
N ASP A 270 -9.84 14.16 22.77
CA ASP A 270 -10.79 14.45 23.84
C ASP A 270 -10.50 15.84 24.39
N PHE A 271 -11.37 16.79 24.05
CA PHE A 271 -11.24 18.20 24.46
C PHE A 271 -11.63 18.44 25.90
N MET A 272 -12.25 17.47 26.58
CA MET A 272 -12.64 17.55 27.99
C MET A 272 -11.60 16.91 28.91
N GLY A 273 -10.73 16.02 28.42
CA GLY A 273 -9.44 15.68 29.05
C GLY A 273 -9.45 15.37 30.55
N GLY A 274 -10.49 14.70 31.05
CA GLY A 274 -10.67 14.36 32.46
C GLY A 274 -11.38 15.41 33.34
N GLU A 275 -12.05 16.39 32.73
CA GLU A 275 -12.99 17.27 33.44
C GLU A 275 -14.32 16.57 33.66
N ASP A 276 -14.62 16.22 34.92
CA ASP A 276 -15.90 15.65 35.33
C ASP A 276 -16.92 16.77 35.62
N HIS A 277 -17.08 17.74 34.70
CA HIS A 277 -18.05 18.83 34.86
C HIS A 277 -19.15 18.79 33.81
N TYR A 278 -20.38 18.97 34.29
CA TYR A 278 -21.56 19.07 33.47
C TYR A 278 -21.66 20.47 32.85
N HIS A 279 -21.92 20.54 31.55
CA HIS A 279 -22.20 21.79 30.85
C HIS A 279 -23.68 21.84 30.44
N THR A 280 -24.28 23.02 30.54
CA THR A 280 -25.64 23.27 30.03
C THR A 280 -25.69 23.10 28.50
N SER A 281 -26.88 22.91 27.93
CA SER A 281 -27.04 22.81 26.47
C SER A 281 -26.48 24.04 25.73
N ASP A 282 -26.67 25.25 26.27
CA ASP A 282 -26.13 26.49 25.70
C ASP A 282 -24.59 26.51 25.68
N GLU A 283 -23.95 26.04 26.77
CA GLU A 283 -22.49 25.93 26.86
C GLU A 283 -21.94 24.86 25.92
N MET A 284 -22.61 23.70 25.85
CA MET A 284 -22.28 22.64 24.89
C MET A 284 -22.38 23.14 23.44
N PHE A 285 -23.44 23.86 23.12
CA PHE A 285 -23.64 24.43 21.79
C PHE A 285 -22.57 25.48 21.44
N ALA A 286 -22.22 26.35 22.39
CA ALA A 286 -21.15 27.34 22.21
C ALA A 286 -19.80 26.65 21.94
N MET A 287 -19.45 25.64 22.73
CA MET A 287 -18.25 24.83 22.55
C MET A 287 -18.25 24.09 21.21
N TYR A 288 -19.37 23.46 20.84
CA TYR A 288 -19.52 22.80 19.55
C TYR A 288 -19.26 23.77 18.39
N ASN A 289 -19.85 24.96 18.42
CA ASN A 289 -19.67 25.94 17.35
C ASN A 289 -18.19 26.36 17.21
N GLU A 290 -17.51 26.64 18.33
CA GLU A 290 -16.08 26.99 18.31
C GLU A 290 -15.22 25.85 17.73
N LEU A 291 -15.41 24.63 18.22
CA LEU A 291 -14.69 23.45 17.72
C LEU A 291 -15.02 23.17 16.25
N ASN A 292 -16.27 23.32 15.84
CA ASN A 292 -16.71 23.09 14.47
C ASN A 292 -16.11 24.12 13.51
N GLU A 293 -16.04 25.40 13.89
CA GLU A 293 -15.35 26.41 13.08
C GLU A 293 -13.86 26.08 12.88
N HIS A 294 -13.18 25.61 13.93
CA HIS A 294 -11.81 25.16 13.84
C HIS A 294 -11.67 23.93 12.92
N ALA A 295 -12.57 22.95 13.07
CA ALA A 295 -12.60 21.76 12.24
C ALA A 295 -12.90 22.09 10.77
N GLN A 296 -13.79 23.03 10.48
CA GLN A 296 -14.05 23.52 9.14
C GLN A 296 -12.82 24.21 8.52
N ARG A 297 -12.05 24.96 9.32
CA ARG A 297 -10.77 25.52 8.85
C ARG A 297 -9.74 24.42 8.52
N GLU A 298 -9.74 23.32 9.26
CA GLU A 298 -8.81 22.19 9.03
C GLU A 298 -9.26 21.26 7.88
N PHE A 299 -10.56 21.01 7.75
CA PHE A 299 -11.11 19.96 6.89
C PHE A 299 -11.98 20.46 5.73
N GLY A 300 -12.31 21.76 5.67
CA GLY A 300 -13.25 22.33 4.72
C GLY A 300 -14.70 22.23 5.19
N VAL A 301 -15.64 22.60 4.31
CA VAL A 301 -17.08 22.65 4.61
C VAL A 301 -17.63 21.26 4.96
N ASP A 302 -18.53 21.21 5.94
CA ASP A 302 -19.09 19.99 6.54
C ASP A 302 -19.79 19.10 5.51
N HIS A 303 -19.59 17.78 5.63
CA HIS A 303 -20.27 16.80 4.79
C HIS A 303 -21.65 16.46 5.33
N TYR A 304 -21.81 16.48 6.66
CA TYR A 304 -23.07 16.22 7.36
C TYR A 304 -23.05 16.86 8.75
N SER A 305 -24.21 17.33 9.22
CA SER A 305 -24.45 17.78 10.59
C SER A 305 -25.72 17.13 11.14
N GLU A 306 -25.61 16.47 12.30
CA GLU A 306 -26.77 16.00 13.08
C GLU A 306 -26.79 16.75 14.40
N THR A 307 -27.92 17.37 14.73
CA THR A 307 -28.09 18.05 16.00
C THR A 307 -29.39 17.59 16.62
N ASP A 308 -29.27 16.89 17.75
CA ASP A 308 -30.34 16.82 18.74
C ASP A 308 -30.08 17.96 19.72
N TYR A 309 -30.79 19.08 19.51
CA TYR A 309 -30.56 20.37 20.17
C TYR A 309 -30.59 20.29 21.71
N GLU A 310 -31.03 19.18 22.30
CA GLU A 310 -31.06 18.99 23.74
C GLU A 310 -29.80 18.29 24.28
N THR A 311 -29.16 17.39 23.55
CA THR A 311 -28.15 16.50 24.14
C THR A 311 -26.92 16.20 23.27
N THR A 312 -26.97 16.41 21.95
CA THR A 312 -25.89 15.96 21.06
C THR A 312 -25.74 16.84 19.82
N PHE A 313 -24.51 17.27 19.55
CA PHE A 313 -24.12 18.02 18.35
C PHE A 313 -23.02 17.29 17.59
N ASN A 314 -23.24 17.00 16.30
CA ASN A 314 -22.31 16.24 15.46
C ASN A 314 -22.01 16.95 14.14
N SER A 315 -20.72 16.93 13.76
CA SER A 315 -20.27 17.26 12.40
C SER A 315 -19.37 16.15 11.85
N GLY A 316 -19.51 15.86 10.56
CA GLY A 316 -18.73 14.84 9.87
C GLY A 316 -18.01 15.36 8.61
N TRP A 317 -16.79 14.87 8.38
CA TRP A 317 -16.03 15.12 7.17
C TRP A 317 -15.51 13.81 6.56
N GLU A 318 -15.96 13.50 5.35
CA GLU A 318 -15.39 12.41 4.57
C GLU A 318 -14.03 12.80 3.99
N LYS A 319 -13.03 11.94 4.20
CA LYS A 319 -11.69 12.05 3.61
C LYS A 319 -11.39 10.78 2.82
N THR A 320 -10.40 10.87 1.95
CA THR A 320 -9.93 9.69 1.21
C THR A 320 -9.44 8.64 2.23
N GLY A 321 -10.17 7.54 2.43
CA GLY A 321 -9.75 6.44 3.29
C GLY A 321 -10.13 6.54 4.77
N TYR A 322 -10.69 7.66 5.23
CA TYR A 322 -11.15 7.84 6.61
C TYR A 322 -12.22 8.92 6.72
N VAL A 323 -12.93 8.97 7.85
CA VAL A 323 -13.80 10.08 8.22
C VAL A 323 -13.29 10.74 9.49
N VAL A 324 -13.64 12.01 9.65
CA VAL A 324 -13.49 12.73 10.91
C VAL A 324 -14.89 13.05 11.43
N ILE A 325 -15.12 12.82 12.72
CA ILE A 325 -16.39 13.13 13.37
C ILE A 325 -16.08 14.00 14.59
N LEU A 326 -16.68 15.18 14.65
CA LEU A 326 -16.75 16.01 15.84
C LEU A 326 -18.08 15.72 16.54
N THR A 327 -18.03 15.38 17.82
CA THR A 327 -19.19 15.17 18.67
C THR A 327 -19.04 15.98 19.95
N VAL A 328 -20.06 16.74 20.30
CA VAL A 328 -20.25 17.30 21.64
C VAL A 328 -21.56 16.75 22.17
N ASN A 329 -21.53 16.02 23.28
CA ASN A 329 -22.71 15.36 23.81
C ASN A 329 -22.74 15.28 25.32
N ASP A 330 -23.96 15.18 25.84
CA ASP A 330 -24.28 14.88 27.24
C ASP A 330 -24.63 13.39 27.36
N ASP A 331 -23.96 12.66 28.24
CA ASP A 331 -24.27 11.26 28.55
C ASP A 331 -25.11 11.08 29.83
N ASN A 332 -25.68 12.18 30.34
CA ASN A 332 -26.40 12.36 31.61
C ASN A 332 -25.51 12.31 32.87
N VAL A 333 -24.19 12.17 32.71
CA VAL A 333 -23.22 12.15 33.81
C VAL A 333 -22.15 13.21 33.62
N SER A 334 -21.74 13.45 32.37
CA SER A 334 -20.71 14.40 31.99
C SER A 334 -20.93 14.93 30.58
N THR A 335 -20.29 16.05 30.27
CA THR A 335 -20.17 16.53 28.90
C THR A 335 -18.93 15.94 28.28
N ALA A 336 -19.05 15.38 27.07
CA ALA A 336 -17.94 14.92 26.27
C ALA A 336 -17.82 15.74 24.99
N ALA A 337 -16.59 16.10 24.60
CA ALA A 337 -16.30 16.79 23.36
C ALA A 337 -15.12 16.10 22.66
N ASN A 338 -15.39 15.47 21.53
CA ASN A 338 -14.46 14.57 20.86
C ASN A 338 -14.33 14.88 19.38
N LEU A 339 -13.09 14.88 18.87
CA LEU A 339 -12.80 14.78 17.43
C LEU A 339 -12.15 13.43 17.13
N VAL A 340 -12.90 12.56 16.45
CA VAL A 340 -12.51 11.17 16.19
C VAL A 340 -12.16 10.97 14.73
N TYR A 341 -11.01 10.35 14.47
CA TYR A 341 -10.60 9.92 13.13
C TYR A 341 -10.81 8.40 13.01
N LEU A 342 -11.68 7.99 12.08
CA LEU A 342 -12.06 6.58 11.87
C LEU A 342 -11.74 6.13 10.44
N PRO A 343 -11.09 4.97 10.22
CA PRO A 343 -10.89 4.45 8.87
C PRO A 343 -12.23 4.06 8.24
N ASN A 344 -12.37 4.25 6.92
CA ASN A 344 -13.62 3.92 6.20
C ASN A 344 -14.03 2.44 6.33
N SER A 345 -13.09 1.56 6.70
CA SER A 345 -13.37 0.14 6.96
C SER A 345 -14.15 -0.12 8.25
N MET A 346 -14.25 0.85 9.17
CA MET A 346 -14.97 0.71 10.44
C MET A 346 -16.41 1.24 10.40
N ILE A 347 -16.81 1.90 9.31
CA ILE A 347 -18.12 2.55 9.16
C ILE A 347 -19.09 1.65 8.35
N LYS A 348 -18.58 0.55 7.78
CA LYS A 348 -19.32 -0.33 6.86
C LYS A 348 -19.95 -1.52 7.55
#